data_AF-A0A9R0R5X3-F1
#
_entry.id   AF-A0A9R0R5X3-F1
#
_cell.length_a   1.000
_cell.length_b   1.000
_cell.length_c   1.000
_cell.angle_alpha   90.00
_cell.angle_beta   90.00
_cell.angle_gamma   90.00
#
_symmetry.space_group_name_H-M   'P 1'
#
loop_
_entity.id
_entity.type
_entity.pdbx_description
1 polymer ?
#
loop_
_entity_poly.entity_id
_entity_poly.type
_entity_poly.pdbx_seq_one_letter_code
_entity_poly.pdbx_strand_id
1 'polypeptide(L)'
;MKFNLQLSMDSVKVSINGHPISERALRKAEKKAGPVSPGSYWYDQRAGFWGVMGHECSGIIPPFIKEFSYSMPKNCAGGNTGVLVNGRELHQKDFDLLVKRGLQRFSEKSYTVDISGNVIDAATGDKLRSLGKLAPTIEKMKRGFGMHVPEEIS
;
A
#
# COMPACT_ATOMS: atom_id res chain seq x y z
N MET A 1 -16.98 40.65 -23.60
CA MET A 1 -16.19 40.07 -22.50
C MET A 1 -15.50 38.82 -23.01
N LYS A 2 -14.16 38.79 -23.01
CA LYS A 2 -13.36 37.69 -23.56
C LYS A 2 -13.43 36.50 -22.60
N PHE A 3 -13.82 35.34 -23.10
CA PHE A 3 -13.47 34.06 -22.48
C PHE A 3 -11.95 33.89 -22.58
N ASN A 4 -11.31 33.44 -21.49
CA ASN A 4 -10.01 32.79 -21.54
C ASN A 4 -10.04 31.57 -20.62
N LEU A 5 -10.32 30.41 -21.21
CA LEU A 5 -9.95 29.11 -20.71
C LEU A 5 -8.41 29.01 -20.76
N GLN A 6 -7.70 29.23 -19.66
CA GLN A 6 -6.39 28.61 -19.42
C GLN A 6 -5.93 28.83 -17.96
N LEU A 7 -6.39 27.97 -17.06
CA LEU A 7 -5.51 27.42 -16.01
C LEU A 7 -5.65 25.90 -16.07
N SER A 8 -5.32 25.34 -17.24
CA SER A 8 -4.84 23.96 -17.31
C SER A 8 -3.38 23.97 -16.90
N MET A 9 -3.12 23.76 -15.62
CA MET A 9 -1.99 22.94 -15.23
C MET A 9 -2.63 21.71 -14.64
N ASP A 10 -2.48 20.57 -15.31
CA ASP A 10 -2.95 19.26 -14.85
C ASP A 10 -2.79 19.19 -13.35
N SER A 11 -3.91 19.27 -12.61
CA SER A 11 -3.85 19.13 -11.16
C SER A 11 -3.20 17.78 -10.95
N VAL A 12 -2.01 17.84 -10.41
CA VAL A 12 -1.12 16.72 -10.28
C VAL A 12 -1.72 15.85 -9.17
N LYS A 13 -2.62 14.92 -9.56
CA LYS A 13 -3.57 14.27 -8.65
C LYS A 13 -2.94 13.01 -8.04
N VAL A 14 -2.83 13.02 -6.71
CA VAL A 14 -2.64 11.80 -5.94
C VAL A 14 -4.00 11.11 -5.79
N SER A 15 -4.06 9.82 -6.09
CA SER A 15 -5.18 8.97 -5.69
C SER A 15 -4.70 7.78 -4.87
N ILE A 16 -5.48 7.39 -3.87
CA ILE A 16 -5.21 6.23 -3.01
C ILE A 16 -6.39 5.27 -3.11
N ASN A 17 -6.12 4.01 -3.46
CA ASN A 17 -7.14 2.97 -3.62
C ASN A 17 -8.27 3.41 -4.58
N GLY A 18 -7.94 4.19 -5.61
CA GLY A 18 -8.90 4.73 -6.58
C GLY A 18 -9.61 6.01 -6.15
N HIS A 19 -9.36 6.53 -4.95
CA HIS A 19 -9.97 7.77 -4.45
C HIS A 19 -9.03 8.97 -4.58
N PRO A 20 -9.45 10.07 -5.23
CA PRO A 20 -8.64 11.27 -5.32
C PRO A 20 -8.44 11.92 -3.94
N ILE A 21 -7.21 12.34 -3.64
CA ILE A 21 -6.86 12.99 -2.37
C ILE A 21 -6.83 14.50 -2.57
N SER A 22 -7.59 15.23 -1.74
CA SER A 22 -7.49 16.69 -1.69
C SER A 22 -6.12 17.15 -1.17
N GLU A 23 -5.62 18.30 -1.62
CA GLU A 23 -4.34 18.85 -1.13
C GLU A 23 -4.28 18.96 0.40
N ARG A 24 -5.39 19.35 1.03
CA ARG A 24 -5.46 19.45 2.51
C ARG A 24 -5.30 18.08 3.18
N ALA A 25 -5.89 17.03 2.61
CA ALA A 25 -5.73 15.67 3.12
C ALA A 25 -4.30 15.17 2.86
N LEU A 26 -3.75 15.44 1.67
CA LEU A 26 -2.39 15.07 1.31
C LEU A 26 -1.37 15.65 2.29
N ARG A 27 -1.41 16.97 2.54
CA ARG A 27 -0.52 17.64 3.50
C ARG A 27 -0.59 17.08 4.93
N LYS A 28 -1.75 16.52 5.33
CA LYS A 28 -1.88 15.84 6.63
C LYS A 28 -1.27 14.45 6.59
N ALA A 29 -1.53 13.69 5.52
CA ALA A 29 -0.98 12.36 5.32
C ALA A 29 0.55 12.38 5.28
N GLU A 30 1.16 13.34 4.58
CA GLU A 30 2.62 13.47 4.40
C GLU A 30 3.39 13.65 5.71
N LYS A 31 2.73 14.15 6.77
CA LYS A 31 3.32 14.21 8.12
C LYS A 31 3.71 12.81 8.63
N LYS A 32 2.96 11.78 8.23
CA LYS A 32 3.22 10.37 8.53
C LYS A 32 3.87 9.64 7.37
N ALA A 33 3.37 9.80 6.14
CA ALA A 33 3.84 9.05 4.98
C ALA A 33 5.25 9.46 4.52
N GLY A 34 5.67 10.70 4.78
CA GLY A 34 6.72 11.36 3.99
C GLY A 34 6.12 12.03 2.74
N PRO A 35 6.93 12.67 1.89
CA PRO A 35 6.47 13.33 0.67
C PRO A 35 5.74 12.36 -0.27
N VAL A 36 4.60 12.74 -0.82
CA VAL A 36 3.84 11.89 -1.74
C VAL A 36 3.80 12.54 -3.11
N SER A 37 4.58 11.97 -4.02
CA SER A 37 4.64 12.39 -5.41
C SER A 37 3.33 12.05 -6.12
N PRO A 38 3.07 12.71 -7.26
CA PRO A 38 1.88 12.50 -8.07
C PRO A 38 1.74 11.04 -8.50
N GLY A 39 0.52 10.51 -8.51
CA GLY A 39 0.30 9.14 -8.96
C GLY A 39 -0.97 8.50 -8.41
N SER A 40 -1.25 7.32 -8.94
CA SER A 40 -2.33 6.45 -8.46
C SER A 40 -1.73 5.29 -7.69
N TYR A 41 -1.96 5.28 -6.39
CA TYR A 41 -1.37 4.29 -5.48
C TYR A 41 -2.44 3.41 -4.84
N TRP A 42 -2.05 2.21 -4.43
CA TRP A 42 -2.76 1.44 -3.44
C TRP A 42 -2.07 1.53 -2.09
N TYR A 43 -2.86 1.43 -1.01
CA TYR A 43 -2.37 1.47 0.37
C TYR A 43 -3.14 0.48 1.23
N ASP A 44 -2.38 -0.40 1.88
CA ASP A 44 -2.86 -1.31 2.91
C ASP A 44 -2.75 -0.62 4.28
N GLN A 45 -3.90 -0.21 4.82
CA GLN A 45 -3.97 0.47 6.11
C GLN A 45 -3.49 -0.38 7.31
N ARG A 46 -3.43 -1.71 7.19
CA ARG A 46 -3.10 -2.60 8.31
C ARG A 46 -1.60 -2.77 8.48
N ALA A 47 -0.90 -3.11 7.40
CA ALA A 47 0.55 -3.30 7.44
C ALA A 47 1.33 -2.06 6.97
N GLY A 48 0.67 -1.13 6.29
CA GLY A 48 1.30 0.06 5.73
C GLY A 48 1.98 -0.16 4.38
N PHE A 49 1.78 -1.33 3.76
CA PHE A 49 2.26 -1.57 2.39
C PHE A 49 1.63 -0.57 1.42
N TRP A 50 2.39 -0.14 0.44
CA TRP A 50 1.90 0.67 -0.66
C TRP A 50 2.62 0.31 -1.96
N GLY A 51 1.98 0.65 -3.07
CA GLY A 51 2.55 0.54 -4.41
C GLY A 51 1.73 1.35 -5.42
N VAL A 52 2.20 1.38 -6.67
CA VAL A 52 1.43 1.97 -7.78
C VAL A 52 0.29 1.03 -8.15
N MET A 53 -0.89 1.57 -8.48
CA MET A 53 -2.05 0.78 -8.92
C MET A 53 -1.66 -0.13 -10.10
N GLY A 54 -1.92 -1.42 -9.98
CA GLY A 54 -1.58 -2.45 -10.97
C GLY A 54 -0.20 -3.08 -10.81
N HIS A 55 0.63 -2.60 -9.87
CA HIS A 55 2.01 -3.04 -9.67
C HIS A 55 2.24 -3.60 -8.27
N GLU A 56 3.36 -4.31 -8.11
CA GLU A 56 3.81 -4.90 -6.85
C GLU A 56 4.06 -3.86 -5.74
N CYS A 57 4.39 -4.34 -4.54
CA CYS A 57 4.70 -3.48 -3.41
C CYS A 57 5.96 -2.63 -3.67
N SER A 58 5.81 -1.31 -3.56
CA SER A 58 6.92 -0.34 -3.66
C SER A 58 7.55 -0.04 -2.30
N GLY A 59 6.81 -0.20 -1.20
CA GLY A 59 7.39 0.01 0.13
C GLY A 59 6.38 -0.09 1.28
N ILE A 60 6.83 0.34 2.45
CA ILE A 60 6.03 0.40 3.68
C ILE A 60 6.11 1.82 4.26
N ILE A 61 4.96 2.41 4.54
CA ILE A 61 4.80 3.64 5.34
C ILE A 61 4.02 3.31 6.62
N PRO A 62 3.88 4.21 7.61
CA PRO A 62 3.13 3.90 8.82
C PRO A 62 1.70 3.41 8.50
N PRO A 63 1.19 2.38 9.20
CA PRO A 63 -0.20 1.94 9.06
C PRO A 63 -1.16 3.00 9.63
N PHE A 64 -2.45 2.87 9.31
CA PHE A 64 -3.53 3.71 9.83
C PHE A 64 -3.32 5.23 9.60
N ILE A 65 -2.89 5.61 8.40
CA ILE A 65 -2.95 7.00 7.94
C ILE A 65 -4.41 7.32 7.61
N LYS A 66 -5.06 8.13 8.46
CA LYS A 66 -6.50 8.42 8.40
C LYS A 66 -6.95 8.94 7.04
N GLU A 67 -6.14 9.79 6.43
CA GLU A 67 -6.42 10.39 5.13
C GLU A 67 -6.36 9.38 3.96
N PHE A 68 -5.78 8.19 4.18
CA PHE A 68 -5.65 7.11 3.21
C PHE A 68 -6.56 5.92 3.51
N SER A 69 -7.42 6.00 4.53
CA SER A 69 -8.30 4.92 5.00
C SER A 69 -9.50 4.66 4.07
N TYR A 70 -9.21 4.29 2.83
CA TYR A 70 -10.18 3.82 1.84
C TYR A 70 -10.11 2.29 1.70
N SER A 71 -11.21 1.68 1.27
CA SER A 71 -11.23 0.23 0.99
C SER A 71 -10.20 -0.11 -0.09
N MET A 72 -9.31 -1.06 0.18
CA MET A 72 -8.28 -1.49 -0.76
C MET A 72 -8.89 -2.51 -1.76
N PRO A 73 -8.85 -2.25 -3.07
CA PRO A 73 -9.36 -3.19 -4.07
C PRO A 73 -8.54 -4.47 -4.11
N LYS A 74 -9.18 -5.63 -4.33
CA LYS A 74 -8.50 -6.93 -4.40
C LYS A 74 -7.40 -6.96 -5.47
N ASN A 75 -7.67 -6.39 -6.64
CA ASN A 75 -6.81 -6.42 -7.81
C ASN A 75 -5.88 -5.19 -7.92
N CYS A 76 -5.67 -4.44 -6.82
CA CYS A 76 -4.93 -3.19 -6.88
C CYS A 76 -3.43 -3.34 -7.13
N ALA A 77 -2.85 -4.53 -6.90
CA ALA A 77 -1.41 -4.74 -6.84
C ALA A 77 -0.87 -5.71 -7.92
N GLY A 78 -1.57 -5.87 -9.05
CA GLY A 78 -1.14 -6.75 -10.14
C GLY A 78 -1.09 -8.24 -9.76
N GLY A 79 -1.94 -8.66 -8.81
CA GLY A 79 -1.90 -10.01 -8.25
C GLY A 79 -2.16 -11.12 -9.28
N ASN A 80 -1.43 -12.22 -9.14
CA ASN A 80 -1.46 -13.36 -10.06
C ASN A 80 -1.17 -14.72 -9.40
N THR A 81 -1.34 -14.79 -8.07
CA THR A 81 -0.93 -15.96 -7.26
C THR A 81 -2.11 -16.71 -6.66
N GLY A 82 -3.31 -16.15 -6.69
CA GLY A 82 -4.47 -16.64 -5.94
C GLY A 82 -4.33 -16.51 -4.41
N VAL A 83 -3.23 -15.96 -3.89
CA VAL A 83 -3.01 -15.75 -2.46
C VAL A 83 -3.34 -14.31 -2.08
N LEU A 84 -4.13 -14.15 -1.01
CA LEU A 84 -4.52 -12.83 -0.53
C LEU A 84 -3.79 -12.46 0.76
N VAL A 85 -3.35 -11.20 0.85
CA VAL A 85 -2.91 -10.58 2.10
C VAL A 85 -3.68 -9.29 2.31
N ASN A 86 -4.34 -9.17 3.47
CA ASN A 86 -5.12 -7.98 3.84
C ASN A 86 -6.16 -7.56 2.78
N GLY A 87 -6.65 -8.53 2.00
CA GLY A 87 -7.66 -8.32 0.98
C GLY A 87 -7.14 -8.07 -0.44
N ARG A 88 -5.84 -7.82 -0.65
CA ARG A 88 -5.25 -7.76 -2.00
C ARG A 88 -4.71 -9.12 -2.42
N GLU A 89 -4.82 -9.44 -3.70
CA GLU A 89 -4.10 -10.56 -4.29
C GLU A 89 -2.63 -10.19 -4.46
N LEU A 90 -1.74 -11.09 -4.05
CA LEU A 90 -0.30 -10.86 -4.13
C LEU A 90 0.21 -10.99 -5.56
N HIS A 91 1.05 -10.04 -5.97
CA HIS A 91 1.95 -10.20 -7.11
C HIS A 91 3.02 -11.25 -6.77
N GLN A 92 3.51 -11.99 -7.77
CA GLN A 92 4.51 -13.04 -7.58
C GLN A 92 5.74 -12.57 -6.78
N LYS A 93 6.29 -11.39 -7.09
CA LYS A 93 7.44 -10.81 -6.36
C LYS A 93 7.16 -10.63 -4.86
N ASP A 94 5.98 -10.13 -4.52
CA ASP A 94 5.57 -9.92 -3.12
C ASP A 94 5.40 -11.27 -2.41
N PHE A 95 4.75 -12.22 -3.08
CA PHE A 95 4.55 -13.57 -2.56
C PHE A 95 5.88 -14.25 -2.26
N ASP A 96 6.84 -14.20 -3.18
CA ASP A 96 8.17 -14.77 -2.98
C ASP A 96 8.92 -14.12 -1.81
N LEU A 97 8.80 -12.80 -1.64
CA LEU A 97 9.39 -12.09 -0.50
C LEU A 97 8.76 -12.52 0.83
N LEU A 98 7.43 -12.60 0.93
CA LEU A 98 6.75 -13.00 2.16
C LEU A 98 7.01 -14.47 2.50
N VAL A 99 7.05 -15.34 1.49
CA VAL A 99 7.44 -16.76 1.63
C VAL A 99 8.84 -16.91 2.18
N LYS A 100 9.83 -16.14 1.66
CA LYS A 100 11.21 -16.14 2.19
C LYS A 100 11.26 -15.75 3.66
N ARG A 101 10.25 -15.01 4.15
CA ARG A 101 10.09 -14.63 5.55
C ARG A 101 9.27 -15.63 6.38
N GLY A 102 8.74 -16.69 5.76
CA GLY A 102 8.01 -17.76 6.44
C GLY A 102 6.51 -17.79 6.20
N LEU A 103 5.98 -17.01 5.24
CA LEU A 103 4.59 -17.18 4.81
C LEU A 103 4.41 -18.57 4.20
N GLN A 104 3.34 -19.27 4.59
CA GLN A 104 3.07 -20.61 4.08
C GLN A 104 2.67 -20.57 2.59
N ARG A 105 3.17 -21.53 1.81
CA ARG A 105 2.91 -21.64 0.36
C ARG A 105 1.65 -22.46 0.09
N PHE A 106 0.49 -21.85 0.27
CA PHE A 106 -0.78 -22.47 -0.10
C PHE A 106 -1.53 -21.55 -1.05
N SER A 107 -1.78 -22.02 -2.27
CA SER A 107 -2.68 -21.36 -3.22
C SER A 107 -4.08 -21.24 -2.59
N GLU A 108 -4.81 -20.17 -2.92
CA GLU A 108 -6.17 -19.88 -2.44
C GLU A 108 -6.31 -19.50 -0.96
N LYS A 109 -5.20 -19.41 -0.20
CA LYS A 109 -5.26 -18.91 1.18
C LYS A 109 -5.32 -17.38 1.23
N SER A 110 -6.02 -16.89 2.26
CA SER A 110 -6.10 -15.47 2.62
C SER A 110 -5.51 -15.27 4.01
N TYR A 111 -4.67 -14.25 4.16
CA TYR A 111 -3.99 -13.95 5.40
C TYR A 111 -4.23 -12.50 5.83
N THR A 112 -4.27 -12.30 7.14
CA THR A 112 -4.13 -10.97 7.75
C THR A 112 -2.69 -10.80 8.23
N VAL A 113 -2.06 -9.70 7.83
CA VAL A 113 -0.67 -9.36 8.22
C VAL A 113 -0.63 -7.94 8.79
N ASP A 114 0.10 -7.72 9.88
CA ASP A 114 0.39 -6.38 10.41
C ASP A 114 1.86 -5.97 10.22
N ILE A 115 2.20 -4.71 10.52
CA ILE A 115 3.56 -4.17 10.33
C ILE A 115 4.63 -4.87 11.20
N SER A 116 4.21 -5.43 12.33
CA SER A 116 5.09 -6.19 13.22
C SER A 116 5.36 -7.61 12.68
N GLY A 117 4.69 -8.00 11.59
CA GLY A 117 4.85 -9.27 10.92
C GLY A 117 4.03 -10.40 11.56
N ASN A 118 3.02 -10.08 12.36
CA ASN A 118 2.09 -11.09 12.84
C ASN A 118 1.21 -11.55 11.67
N VAL A 119 0.97 -12.86 11.59
CA VAL A 119 0.17 -13.46 10.52
C VAL A 119 -0.98 -14.23 11.14
N ILE A 120 -2.17 -14.03 10.59
CA ILE A 120 -3.38 -14.77 10.95
C ILE A 120 -3.95 -15.38 9.67
N ASP A 121 -4.33 -16.65 9.71
CA ASP A 121 -5.16 -17.26 8.65
C ASP A 121 -6.53 -16.58 8.68
N ALA A 122 -6.92 -15.92 7.58
CA ALA A 122 -8.14 -15.11 7.57
C ALA A 122 -9.42 -15.95 7.62
N ALA A 123 -9.35 -17.24 7.29
CA ALA A 123 -10.51 -18.14 7.33
C ALA A 123 -10.71 -18.73 8.73
N THR A 124 -9.63 -19.17 9.39
CA THR A 124 -9.73 -19.86 10.69
C THR A 124 -9.50 -18.94 11.89
N GLY A 125 -8.82 -17.81 11.70
CA GLY A 125 -8.38 -16.94 12.79
C GLY A 125 -7.11 -17.44 13.50
N ASP A 126 -6.49 -18.51 13.01
CA ASP A 126 -5.30 -19.08 13.64
C ASP A 126 -4.08 -18.16 13.49
N LYS A 127 -3.35 -17.97 14.59
CA LYS A 127 -2.06 -17.28 14.56
C LYS A 127 -1.02 -18.21 13.96
N LEU A 128 -0.34 -17.72 12.93
CA LEU A 128 0.72 -18.44 12.24
C LEU A 128 2.10 -17.91 12.66
N ARG A 129 3.15 -18.57 12.16
CA ARG A 129 4.53 -18.12 12.37
C ARG A 129 4.68 -16.68 11.87
N SER A 130 5.27 -15.83 12.72
CA SER A 130 5.56 -14.44 12.38
C SER A 130 6.59 -14.35 11.24
N LEU A 131 6.41 -13.34 10.39
CA LEU A 131 7.35 -12.94 9.33
C LEU A 131 8.53 -12.12 9.86
N GLY A 132 8.57 -11.84 11.17
CA GLY A 132 9.43 -10.84 11.78
C GLY A 132 9.05 -9.41 11.37
N LYS A 133 9.63 -8.41 12.05
CA LYS A 133 9.34 -6.99 11.78
C LYS A 133 9.54 -6.65 10.30
N LEU A 134 8.50 -6.11 9.67
CA LEU A 134 8.49 -5.82 8.24
C LEU A 134 9.17 -4.49 7.93
N ALA A 135 9.02 -3.50 8.80
CA ALA A 135 9.63 -2.19 8.66
C ALA A 135 10.11 -1.61 10.01
N PRO A 136 11.20 -2.14 10.59
CA PRO A 136 11.69 -1.72 11.91
C PRO A 136 11.95 -0.21 12.02
N THR A 137 12.47 0.41 10.96
CA THR A 137 12.74 1.84 10.91
C THR A 137 11.46 2.67 10.94
N ILE A 138 10.41 2.24 10.22
CA ILE A 138 9.09 2.88 10.23
C ILE A 138 8.44 2.75 11.60
N GLU A 139 8.52 1.56 12.21
CA GLU A 139 8.00 1.34 13.57
C GLU A 139 8.69 2.22 14.61
N LYS A 140 10.01 2.44 14.47
CA LYS A 140 10.81 3.30 15.36
C LYS A 140 10.53 4.79 15.15
N MET A 141 10.53 5.25 13.89
CA MET A 141 10.40 6.67 13.56
C MET A 141 8.96 7.16 13.53
N LYS A 142 7.99 6.25 13.42
CA LYS A 142 6.56 6.55 13.20
C LYS A 142 6.32 7.46 11.98
N ARG A 143 7.23 7.39 11.00
CA ARG A 143 7.23 8.19 9.77
C ARG A 143 7.80 7.39 8.61
N GLY A 144 7.19 7.52 7.44
CA GLY A 144 7.58 6.95 6.16
C GLY A 144 8.56 7.81 5.39
N PHE A 145 9.08 7.24 4.30
CA PHE A 145 10.04 7.88 3.40
C PHE A 145 9.39 8.47 2.14
N GLY A 146 8.06 8.52 2.12
CA GLY A 146 7.29 9.01 1.00
C GLY A 146 6.79 7.92 0.06
N MET A 147 6.04 8.36 -0.94
CA MET A 147 5.49 7.53 -2.00
C MET A 147 5.79 8.22 -3.33
N HIS A 148 6.31 7.47 -4.29
CA HIS A 148 6.63 7.97 -5.62
C HIS A 148 6.47 6.85 -6.64
N VAL A 149 6.19 7.21 -7.90
CA VAL A 149 6.24 6.28 -9.02
C VAL A 149 7.72 5.94 -9.27
N PRO A 150 8.13 4.66 -9.18
CA PRO A 150 9.49 4.25 -9.53
C PRO A 150 9.81 4.53 -11.01
N GLU A 151 11.08 4.80 -11.32
CA GLU A 151 11.53 5.11 -12.69
C GLU A 151 11.22 3.97 -13.69
N GLU A 152 11.18 2.73 -13.22
CA GLU A 152 10.88 1.57 -14.05
C GLU A 152 9.41 1.47 -14.47
N ILE A 153 8.54 2.26 -13.83
CA ILE A 153 7.08 2.29 -14.04
C ILE A 153 6.66 3.61 -14.73
N SER A 154 7.47 4.67 -14.62
CA SER A 154 7.17 6.02 -15.12
C SER A 154 7.22 6.17 -16.64
#